data_AF-A0A535CDW1-F1
#
_entry.id   AF-A0A535CDW1-F1
#
_cell.length_a   1.000
_cell.length_b   1.000
_cell.length_c   1.000
_cell.angle_alpha   90.00
_cell.angle_beta   90.00
_cell.angle_gamma   90.00
#
_symmetry.space_group_name_H-M   'P 1'
#
loop_
_entity.id
_entity.type
_entity.pdbx_description
1 polymer ?
#
loop_
_entity_poly.entity_id
_entity_poly.type
_entity_poly.pdbx_seq_one_letter_code
_entity_poly.pdbx_strand_id
1 'polypeptide(L)'
;MNRVIQWILWFLVFALTQGLLLVLLAWLVPGIQVHSFAAAVLGGVIITLVLGLAWRLIYWSAARLHPILFPLLTFFLTGIVIILAVNLVDLLYPGALEISGLWDAILVALVVTLGMTFLGALFSLQDDRGYDWFVTQPLSRRYNQTPHAAQAGILFLEIDGLAEPVLRSAMDQGWMPTLKRWLEGGTHQIKGWEPDLSSQTSASQAGILLGNNAEIPAFRWYDKQQQKLMVSSKVATARALEQQLSNGHGLLTPDGGSRWNVFSGDAPDCLGTYSKMGARTSRGQQSYFLYFSNPYSVARTFGLFIVDIVRERYQAWQQRRQDVQPRIHRTFKYALVRAGTTVFLQEASLFMLLADMLRGMPAVYTTLFAYDEVAHHSGIMRPDAFKVLHPTVWPVVGATGGTARRTEHLARRGCSGSR
;
A
#
# COMPACT_ATOMS: atom_id res chain seq x y z
N MET A 1 11.72 -16.31 -16.53
CA MET A 1 11.32 -17.49 -15.73
C MET A 1 9.98 -17.99 -16.28
N ASN A 2 9.89 -19.25 -16.71
CA ASN A 2 8.68 -19.78 -17.36
C ASN A 2 7.47 -19.67 -16.42
N ARG A 3 6.33 -19.14 -16.92
CA ARG A 3 5.09 -19.04 -16.14
C ARG A 3 4.70 -20.38 -15.51
N VAL A 4 4.93 -21.49 -16.22
CA VAL A 4 4.69 -22.85 -15.71
C VAL A 4 5.52 -23.16 -14.46
N ILE A 5 6.80 -22.78 -14.42
CA ILE A 5 7.68 -23.00 -13.25
C ILE A 5 7.17 -22.19 -12.06
N GLN A 6 6.72 -20.95 -12.29
CA GLN A 6 6.13 -20.13 -11.24
C GLN A 6 4.85 -20.75 -10.67
N TRP A 7 3.97 -21.27 -11.54
CA TRP A 7 2.75 -21.96 -11.13
C TRP A 7 3.03 -23.23 -10.33
N ILE A 8 4.02 -24.02 -10.74
CA ILE A 8 4.42 -25.24 -10.00
C ILE A 8 4.98 -24.87 -8.63
N LEU A 9 5.90 -23.90 -8.56
CA LEU A 9 6.46 -23.45 -7.28
C LEU A 9 5.38 -22.89 -6.37
N TRP A 10 4.45 -22.11 -6.91
CA TRP A 10 3.29 -21.58 -6.19
C TRP A 10 2.45 -22.72 -5.60
N PHE A 11 2.07 -23.70 -6.44
CA PHE A 11 1.27 -24.84 -6.02
C PHE A 11 1.97 -25.64 -4.90
N LEU A 12 3.26 -25.93 -5.06
CA LEU A 12 4.04 -26.69 -4.07
C LEU A 12 4.14 -25.96 -2.73
N VAL A 13 4.41 -24.65 -2.75
CA VAL A 13 4.49 -23.84 -1.52
C VAL A 13 3.14 -23.79 -0.82
N PHE A 14 2.04 -23.60 -1.56
CA PHE A 14 0.70 -23.61 -0.98
C PHE A 14 0.37 -24.98 -0.39
N ALA A 15 0.53 -26.07 -1.15
CA ALA A 15 0.23 -27.42 -0.70
C ALA A 15 1.02 -27.80 0.55
N LEU A 16 2.33 -27.49 0.58
CA LEU A 16 3.18 -27.72 1.74
C LEU A 16 2.70 -26.90 2.95
N THR A 17 2.39 -25.61 2.74
CA THR A 17 1.93 -24.76 3.84
C THR A 17 0.58 -25.23 4.39
N GLN A 18 -0.33 -25.69 3.53
CA GLN A 18 -1.61 -26.25 3.96
C GLN A 18 -1.41 -27.53 4.75
N GLY A 19 -0.55 -28.44 4.30
CA GLY A 19 -0.20 -29.64 5.06
C GLY A 19 0.39 -29.30 6.44
N LEU A 20 1.32 -28.34 6.50
CA LEU A 20 1.90 -27.88 7.76
C LEU A 20 0.88 -27.21 8.69
N LEU A 21 -0.06 -26.43 8.15
CA LEU A 21 -1.15 -25.83 8.92
C LEU A 21 -2.07 -26.89 9.51
N LEU A 22 -2.42 -27.94 8.75
CA LEU A 22 -3.21 -29.05 9.25
C LEU A 22 -2.50 -29.79 10.40
N VAL A 23 -1.19 -30.04 10.27
CA VAL A 23 -0.38 -30.65 11.33
C VAL A 23 -0.34 -29.75 12.58
N LEU A 24 -0.12 -28.45 12.40
CA LEU A 24 -0.12 -27.48 13.50
C LEU A 24 -1.49 -27.41 14.20
N LEU A 25 -2.58 -27.44 13.43
CA LEU A 25 -3.93 -27.45 13.97
C LEU A 25 -4.25 -28.73 14.73
N ALA A 26 -3.81 -29.89 14.23
CA ALA A 26 -3.91 -31.15 14.96
C ALA A 26 -3.17 -31.14 16.29
N TRP A 27 -2.07 -30.38 16.39
CA TRP A 27 -1.34 -30.21 17.64
C TRP A 27 -2.05 -29.25 18.62
N LEU A 28 -2.73 -28.22 18.13
CA LEU A 28 -3.36 -27.18 18.95
C LEU A 28 -4.81 -27.49 19.33
N VAL A 29 -5.52 -28.25 18.50
CA VAL A 29 -6.97 -28.48 18.61
C VAL A 29 -7.21 -29.97 18.87
N PRO A 30 -7.69 -30.34 20.07
CA PRO A 30 -7.89 -31.75 20.43
C PRO A 30 -8.83 -32.53 19.51
N GLY A 31 -9.78 -31.83 18.87
CA GLY A 31 -10.74 -32.42 17.93
C GLY A 31 -10.20 -32.65 16.51
N ILE A 32 -8.89 -32.48 16.28
CA ILE A 32 -8.25 -32.75 14.99
C ILE A 32 -7.15 -33.77 15.22
N GLN A 33 -7.23 -34.91 14.54
CA GLN A 33 -6.20 -35.94 14.64
C GLN A 33 -5.56 -36.18 13.29
N VAL A 34 -4.23 -36.14 13.26
CA VAL A 34 -3.40 -36.45 12.09
C VAL A 34 -2.46 -37.58 12.48
N HIS A 35 -2.78 -38.79 12.05
CA HIS A 35 -2.00 -39.99 12.38
C HIS A 35 -0.94 -40.32 11.31
N SER A 36 -0.96 -39.62 10.17
CA SER A 36 0.00 -39.80 9.09
C SER A 36 0.42 -38.48 8.45
N PHE A 37 1.73 -38.26 8.35
CA PHE A 37 2.29 -37.12 7.63
C PHE A 37 1.89 -37.12 6.15
N ALA A 38 1.84 -38.30 5.52
CA ALA A 38 1.44 -38.44 4.12
C ALA A 38 -0.03 -38.02 3.90
N ALA A 39 -0.91 -38.32 4.86
CA ALA A 39 -2.31 -37.90 4.83
C ALA A 39 -2.45 -36.38 4.93
N ALA A 40 -1.65 -35.72 5.79
CA ALA A 40 -1.64 -34.26 5.89
C ALA A 40 -1.15 -33.58 4.60
N VAL A 41 -0.09 -34.12 3.98
CA VAL A 41 0.41 -33.62 2.69
C VAL A 41 -0.64 -33.80 1.60
N LEU A 42 -1.27 -34.97 1.52
CA LEU A 42 -2.32 -35.25 0.54
C LEU A 42 -3.53 -34.32 0.72
N GLY A 43 -3.97 -34.11 1.97
CA GLY A 43 -5.01 -33.14 2.30
C GLY A 43 -4.65 -31.72 1.85
N GLY A 44 -3.42 -31.28 2.14
CA GLY A 44 -2.91 -29.98 1.70
C GLY A 44 -2.88 -29.83 0.16
N VAL A 45 -2.51 -30.89 -0.56
CA VAL A 45 -2.55 -30.94 -2.03
C VAL A 45 -3.97 -30.83 -2.57
N ILE A 46 -4.92 -31.61 -2.02
CA ILE A 46 -6.32 -31.59 -2.44
C ILE A 46 -6.92 -30.19 -2.20
N ILE A 47 -6.72 -29.64 -1.00
CA ILE A 47 -7.21 -28.30 -0.64
C ILE A 47 -6.67 -27.26 -1.62
N THR A 48 -5.36 -27.27 -1.85
CA THR A 48 -4.70 -26.32 -2.76
C THR A 48 -5.19 -26.47 -4.20
N LEU A 49 -5.38 -27.70 -4.68
CA LEU A 49 -5.86 -27.98 -6.03
C LEU A 49 -7.29 -27.48 -6.23
N VAL A 50 -8.21 -27.86 -5.34
CA VAL A 50 -9.62 -27.50 -5.49
C VAL A 50 -9.83 -26.00 -5.33
N LEU A 51 -9.20 -25.38 -4.33
CA LEU A 51 -9.27 -23.92 -4.14
C LEU A 51 -8.57 -23.17 -5.28
N GLY A 52 -7.44 -23.67 -5.79
CA GLY A 52 -6.74 -23.10 -6.93
C GLY A 52 -7.57 -23.13 -8.22
N LEU A 53 -8.31 -24.23 -8.46
CA LEU A 53 -9.25 -24.34 -9.58
C LEU A 53 -10.46 -23.43 -9.41
N ALA A 54 -11.01 -23.35 -8.19
CA ALA A 54 -12.15 -22.51 -7.87
C ALA A 54 -11.80 -21.02 -7.83
N TRP A 55 -10.52 -20.66 -7.70
CA TRP A 55 -10.03 -19.30 -7.59
C TRP A 55 -10.60 -18.37 -8.66
N ARG A 56 -10.67 -18.84 -9.92
CA ARG A 56 -11.23 -18.07 -11.03
C ARG A 56 -12.70 -17.73 -10.81
N LEU A 57 -13.47 -18.66 -10.27
CA LEU A 57 -14.89 -18.46 -9.96
C LEU A 57 -15.06 -17.49 -8.78
N ILE A 58 -14.27 -17.67 -7.72
CA ILE A 58 -14.29 -16.80 -6.53
C ILE A 58 -13.97 -15.35 -6.94
N TYR A 59 -12.89 -15.16 -7.70
CA TYR A 59 -12.49 -13.85 -8.22
C TYR A 59 -13.58 -13.24 -9.09
N TRP A 60 -14.11 -14.01 -10.04
CA TRP A 60 -15.14 -13.52 -10.95
C TRP A 60 -16.40 -13.07 -10.19
N SER A 61 -16.86 -13.84 -9.22
CA SER A 61 -18.04 -13.53 -8.41
C SER A 61 -17.82 -12.31 -7.51
N ALA A 62 -16.69 -12.25 -6.80
CA ALA A 62 -16.38 -11.15 -5.89
C ALA A 62 -16.17 -9.82 -6.63
N ALA A 63 -15.56 -9.86 -7.82
CA ALA A 63 -15.34 -8.66 -8.63
C ALA A 63 -16.61 -8.08 -9.27
N ARG A 64 -17.66 -8.90 -9.46
CA ARG A 64 -18.91 -8.47 -10.11
C ARG A 64 -19.94 -7.91 -9.13
N LEU A 65 -19.97 -8.42 -7.90
CA LEU A 65 -21.00 -8.10 -6.92
C LEU A 65 -20.47 -7.16 -5.83
N HIS A 66 -19.68 -7.67 -4.88
CA HIS A 66 -19.10 -6.89 -3.80
C HIS A 66 -17.79 -7.53 -3.28
N PRO A 67 -16.74 -6.74 -2.97
CA PRO A 67 -15.45 -7.27 -2.48
C PRO A 67 -15.55 -8.13 -1.22
N ILE A 68 -16.54 -7.89 -0.35
CA ILE A 68 -16.78 -8.70 0.86
C ILE A 68 -17.14 -10.16 0.55
N LEU A 69 -17.63 -10.45 -0.65
CA LEU A 69 -17.92 -11.82 -1.05
C LEU A 69 -16.64 -12.62 -1.24
N PHE A 70 -15.49 -11.99 -1.47
CA PHE A 70 -14.22 -12.70 -1.60
C PHE A 70 -13.88 -13.54 -0.35
N PRO A 71 -13.74 -12.95 0.86
CA PRO A 71 -13.45 -13.73 2.05
C PRO A 71 -14.59 -14.68 2.43
N LEU A 72 -15.86 -14.29 2.21
CA LEU A 72 -17.01 -15.14 2.52
C LEU A 72 -17.07 -16.39 1.64
N LEU A 73 -17.02 -16.23 0.31
CA LEU A 73 -17.03 -17.34 -0.64
C LEU A 73 -15.81 -18.24 -0.44
N THR A 74 -14.64 -17.64 -0.19
CA THR A 74 -13.42 -18.41 0.10
C THR A 74 -13.61 -19.23 1.38
N PHE A 75 -14.14 -18.64 2.45
CA PHE A 75 -14.37 -19.36 3.72
C PHE A 75 -15.35 -20.54 3.57
N PHE A 76 -16.52 -20.30 2.97
CA PHE A 76 -17.51 -21.37 2.77
C PHE A 76 -16.98 -22.48 1.85
N LEU A 77 -16.32 -22.11 0.76
CA LEU A 77 -15.72 -23.08 -0.14
C LEU A 77 -14.61 -23.86 0.55
N THR A 78 -13.74 -23.21 1.31
CA THR A 78 -12.69 -23.89 2.10
C THR A 78 -13.30 -24.92 3.04
N GLY A 79 -14.40 -24.59 3.73
CA GLY A 79 -15.13 -25.56 4.56
C GLY A 79 -15.60 -26.79 3.79
N ILE A 80 -16.22 -26.59 2.62
CA ILE A 80 -16.65 -27.69 1.73
C ILE A 80 -15.45 -28.52 1.28
N VAL A 81 -14.36 -27.87 0.88
CA VAL A 81 -13.14 -28.52 0.40
C VAL A 81 -12.45 -29.31 1.50
N ILE A 82 -12.44 -28.83 2.74
CA ILE A 82 -11.90 -29.58 3.89
C ILE A 82 -12.72 -30.85 4.11
N ILE A 83 -14.05 -30.77 4.10
CA ILE A 83 -14.92 -31.95 4.25
C ILE A 83 -14.62 -32.97 3.15
N LEU A 84 -14.53 -32.51 1.90
CA LEU A 84 -14.18 -33.36 0.76
C LEU A 84 -12.77 -33.96 0.89
N ALA A 85 -11.80 -33.18 1.35
CA ALA A 85 -10.43 -33.62 1.53
C ALA A 85 -10.33 -34.68 2.63
N VAL A 86 -10.99 -34.48 3.78
CA VAL A 86 -11.03 -35.46 4.87
C VAL A 86 -11.65 -36.77 4.40
N ASN A 87 -12.82 -36.72 3.75
CA ASN A 87 -13.50 -37.92 3.25
C ASN A 87 -12.67 -38.67 2.19
N LEU A 88 -11.98 -37.95 1.31
CA LEU A 88 -11.13 -38.56 0.29
C LEU A 88 -9.84 -39.14 0.87
N VAL A 89 -9.26 -38.48 1.87
CA VAL A 89 -8.08 -38.99 2.59
C VAL A 89 -8.46 -40.23 3.39
N ASP A 90 -9.60 -40.25 4.07
CA ASP A 90 -10.10 -41.40 4.83
C ASP A 90 -10.36 -42.62 3.92
N LEU A 91 -10.86 -42.41 2.70
CA LEU A 91 -11.01 -43.47 1.70
C LEU A 91 -9.68 -44.14 1.31
N LEU A 92 -8.59 -43.37 1.27
CA LEU A 92 -7.25 -43.86 0.87
C LEU A 92 -6.43 -44.34 2.06
N TYR A 93 -6.61 -43.72 3.23
CA TYR A 93 -5.92 -43.96 4.48
C TYR A 93 -6.92 -43.88 5.64
N PRO A 94 -7.65 -44.98 5.93
CA PRO A 94 -8.69 -44.98 6.95
C PRO A 94 -8.16 -44.54 8.32
N GLY A 95 -8.87 -43.59 8.95
CA GLY A 95 -8.53 -43.03 10.26
C GLY A 95 -7.26 -42.17 10.29
N ALA A 96 -6.68 -41.81 9.15
CA ALA A 96 -5.43 -41.04 9.13
C ALA A 96 -5.62 -39.53 9.37
N LEU A 97 -6.83 -39.02 9.12
CA LEU A 97 -7.21 -37.62 9.32
C LEU A 97 -8.66 -37.56 9.80
N GLU A 98 -8.88 -37.08 11.03
CA GLU A 98 -10.22 -36.97 11.62
C GLU A 98 -10.47 -35.56 12.16
N ILE A 99 -11.70 -35.09 12.00
CA ILE A 99 -12.19 -33.83 12.56
C ILE A 99 -13.49 -34.13 13.32
N SER A 100 -13.44 -34.03 14.64
CA SER A 100 -14.46 -34.58 15.55
C SER A 100 -15.70 -33.71 15.71
N GLY A 101 -15.66 -32.43 15.32
CA GLY A 101 -16.74 -31.47 15.57
C GLY A 101 -16.92 -30.39 14.51
N LEU A 102 -18.15 -29.85 14.43
CA LEU A 102 -18.49 -28.73 13.54
C LEU A 102 -17.65 -27.48 13.86
N TRP A 103 -17.44 -27.19 15.14
CA TRP A 103 -16.63 -26.05 15.57
C TRP A 103 -15.15 -26.21 15.21
N ASP A 104 -14.62 -27.43 15.30
CA ASP A 104 -13.25 -27.73 14.88
C ASP A 104 -13.12 -27.57 13.36
N ALA A 105 -14.09 -28.07 12.59
CA ALA A 105 -14.13 -27.88 11.14
C ALA A 105 -14.22 -26.39 10.73
N ILE A 106 -15.03 -25.60 11.45
CA ILE A 106 -15.13 -24.14 11.25
C ILE A 106 -13.79 -23.47 11.57
N LEU A 107 -13.13 -23.86 12.65
CA LEU A 107 -11.83 -23.32 13.04
C LEU A 107 -10.75 -23.66 12.01
N VAL A 108 -10.70 -24.90 11.53
CA VAL A 108 -9.79 -25.31 10.44
C VAL A 108 -10.07 -24.49 9.19
N ALA A 109 -11.34 -24.39 8.78
CA ALA A 109 -11.71 -23.61 7.61
C ALA A 109 -11.30 -22.15 7.74
N LEU A 110 -11.46 -21.55 8.91
CA LEU A 110 -11.04 -20.19 9.20
C LEU A 110 -9.52 -20.04 9.09
N VAL A 111 -8.75 -20.89 9.76
CA VAL A 111 -7.28 -20.81 9.78
C VAL A 111 -6.68 -21.10 8.40
N VAL A 112 -7.18 -22.12 7.70
CA VAL A 112 -6.79 -22.44 6.32
C VAL A 112 -7.12 -21.27 5.39
N THR A 113 -8.31 -20.68 5.52
CA THR A 113 -8.71 -19.51 4.70
C THR A 113 -7.83 -18.30 4.97
N LEU A 114 -7.53 -18.00 6.24
CA LEU A 114 -6.63 -16.92 6.63
C LEU A 114 -5.21 -17.16 6.11
N GLY A 115 -4.68 -18.38 6.27
CA GLY A 115 -3.38 -18.78 5.73
C GLY A 115 -3.32 -18.67 4.21
N MET A 116 -4.35 -19.12 3.50
CA MET A 116 -4.46 -19.02 2.04
C MET A 116 -4.57 -17.57 1.58
N THR A 117 -5.34 -16.75 2.28
CA THR A 117 -5.46 -15.31 1.98
C THR A 117 -4.13 -14.60 2.19
N PHE A 118 -3.41 -14.96 3.26
CA PHE A 118 -2.08 -14.42 3.57
C PHE A 118 -1.03 -14.83 2.53
N LEU A 119 -0.97 -16.12 2.15
CA LEU A 119 -0.09 -16.59 1.08
C LEU A 119 -0.49 -15.99 -0.27
N GLY A 120 -1.80 -15.89 -0.54
CA GLY A 120 -2.35 -15.25 -1.72
C GLY A 120 -1.89 -13.81 -1.82
N ALA A 121 -1.95 -13.05 -0.72
CA ALA A 121 -1.39 -11.71 -0.64
C ALA A 121 0.12 -11.73 -0.93
N LEU A 122 0.89 -12.61 -0.29
CA LEU A 122 2.35 -12.73 -0.44
C LEU A 122 2.80 -13.03 -1.89
N PHE A 123 2.03 -13.82 -2.62
CA PHE A 123 2.32 -14.13 -4.03
C PHE A 123 1.66 -13.15 -5.01
N SER A 124 0.60 -12.45 -4.61
CA SER A 124 -0.07 -11.37 -5.37
C SER A 124 0.63 -10.01 -5.21
N LEU A 125 1.72 -9.92 -4.45
CA LEU A 125 2.45 -8.67 -4.20
C LEU A 125 2.89 -7.93 -5.48
N GLN A 126 3.01 -8.64 -6.59
CA GLN A 126 3.34 -8.09 -7.91
C GLN A 126 2.23 -8.22 -8.96
N ASP A 127 1.01 -8.60 -8.56
CA ASP A 127 -0.10 -8.76 -9.51
C ASP A 127 -0.92 -7.47 -9.64
N ASP A 128 -0.51 -6.62 -10.59
CA ASP A 128 -1.21 -5.37 -10.94
C ASP A 128 -2.69 -5.61 -11.31
N ARG A 129 -3.05 -6.80 -11.81
CA ARG A 129 -4.42 -7.12 -12.23
C ARG A 129 -5.38 -7.24 -11.06
N GLY A 130 -4.90 -7.76 -9.92
CA GLY A 130 -5.70 -7.87 -8.70
C GLY A 130 -6.09 -6.49 -8.16
N TYR A 131 -5.11 -5.57 -8.13
CA TYR A 131 -5.34 -4.19 -7.73
C TYR A 131 -6.33 -3.49 -8.67
N ASP A 132 -6.17 -3.65 -9.98
CA ASP A 132 -7.09 -3.07 -10.95
C ASP A 132 -8.53 -3.55 -10.79
N TRP A 133 -8.74 -4.85 -10.54
CA TRP A 133 -10.08 -5.41 -10.38
C TRP A 133 -10.74 -5.08 -9.05
N PHE A 134 -10.01 -5.12 -7.94
CA PHE A 134 -10.60 -4.91 -6.61
C PHE A 134 -10.59 -3.47 -6.16
N VAL A 135 -9.74 -2.61 -6.74
CA VAL A 135 -9.57 -1.22 -6.32
C VAL A 135 -9.91 -0.26 -7.46
N THR A 136 -9.17 -0.31 -8.56
CA THR A 136 -9.29 0.68 -9.65
C THR A 136 -10.66 0.65 -10.33
N GLN A 137 -11.16 -0.51 -10.74
CA GLN A 137 -12.42 -0.63 -11.46
C GLN A 137 -13.65 -0.27 -10.61
N PRO A 138 -13.78 -0.73 -9.35
CA PRO A 138 -14.89 -0.32 -8.49
C PRO A 138 -14.91 1.20 -8.26
N LEU A 139 -13.74 1.82 -8.03
CA LEU A 139 -13.63 3.27 -7.92
C LEU A 139 -14.01 3.97 -9.22
N SER A 140 -13.49 3.51 -10.36
CA SER A 140 -13.79 4.09 -11.67
C SER A 140 -15.28 4.00 -12.02
N ARG A 141 -15.94 2.86 -11.74
CA ARG A 141 -17.40 2.71 -11.93
C ARG A 141 -18.19 3.69 -11.04
N ARG A 142 -17.75 3.87 -9.78
CA ARG A 142 -18.40 4.79 -8.84
C ARG A 142 -18.32 6.24 -9.31
N TYR A 143 -17.17 6.64 -9.84
CA TYR A 143 -16.92 8.01 -10.31
C TYR A 143 -17.13 8.19 -11.82
N ASN A 144 -17.74 7.21 -12.49
CA ASN A 144 -17.96 7.28 -13.93
C ASN A 144 -18.93 8.41 -14.35
N GLN A 145 -19.74 8.90 -13.40
CA GLN A 145 -20.65 10.02 -13.60
C GLN A 145 -20.06 11.35 -13.15
N THR A 146 -18.83 11.37 -12.61
CA THR A 146 -18.16 12.60 -12.22
C THR A 146 -17.89 13.44 -13.47
N PRO A 147 -18.38 14.69 -13.54
CA PRO A 147 -18.11 15.56 -14.68
C PRO A 147 -16.61 15.67 -14.93
N HIS A 148 -16.20 15.50 -16.18
CA HIS A 148 -14.82 15.75 -16.55
C HIS A 148 -14.54 17.26 -16.42
N ALA A 149 -13.54 17.60 -15.62
CA ALA A 149 -13.07 18.97 -15.52
C ALA A 149 -12.57 19.45 -16.89
N ALA A 150 -12.94 20.68 -17.27
CA ALA A 150 -12.48 21.28 -18.53
C ALA A 150 -10.96 21.53 -18.54
N GLN A 151 -10.35 21.62 -17.35
CA GLN A 151 -8.92 21.80 -17.16
C GLN A 151 -8.33 20.59 -16.45
N ALA A 152 -7.10 20.23 -16.81
CA ALA A 152 -6.37 19.17 -16.11
C ALA A 152 -6.04 19.61 -14.69
N GLY A 153 -6.30 18.73 -13.71
CA GLY A 153 -5.85 18.95 -12.34
C GLY A 153 -4.34 18.75 -12.18
N ILE A 154 -3.81 19.22 -11.06
CA ILE A 154 -2.39 19.10 -10.71
C ILE A 154 -2.21 18.15 -9.53
N LEU A 155 -1.29 17.21 -9.67
CA LEU A 155 -0.86 16.32 -8.60
C LEU A 155 0.55 16.70 -8.15
N PHE A 156 0.67 17.19 -6.92
CA PHE A 156 1.94 17.46 -6.26
C PHE A 156 2.35 16.23 -5.43
N LEU A 157 3.52 15.68 -5.75
CA LEU A 157 4.11 14.52 -5.07
C LEU A 157 5.41 14.93 -4.39
N GLU A 158 5.41 14.92 -3.08
CA GLU A 158 6.61 15.13 -2.28
C GLU A 158 7.18 13.77 -1.88
N ILE A 159 8.45 13.52 -2.23
CA ILE A 159 9.22 12.41 -1.65
C ILE A 159 10.05 13.02 -0.53
N ASP A 160 9.62 12.81 0.70
CA ASP A 160 10.23 13.45 1.86
C ASP A 160 11.71 13.06 1.99
N GLY A 161 12.56 13.99 2.39
CA GLY A 161 14.00 13.80 2.58
C GLY A 161 14.84 13.54 1.32
N LEU A 162 14.27 13.50 0.11
CA LEU A 162 15.00 13.15 -1.11
C LEU A 162 15.60 14.36 -1.84
N ALA A 163 16.88 14.63 -1.60
CA ALA A 163 17.62 15.70 -2.28
C ALA A 163 17.89 15.40 -3.77
N GLU A 164 18.05 16.45 -4.58
CA GLU A 164 18.29 16.33 -6.03
C GLU A 164 19.49 15.42 -6.40
N PRO A 165 20.69 15.57 -5.79
CA PRO A 165 21.83 14.71 -6.15
C PRO A 165 21.56 13.23 -5.85
N VAL A 166 20.76 12.97 -4.81
CA VAL A 166 20.39 11.62 -4.39
C VAL A 166 19.37 11.00 -5.35
N LEU A 167 18.38 11.80 -5.79
CA LEU A 167 17.44 11.40 -6.85
C LEU A 167 18.17 11.02 -8.14
N ARG A 168 19.16 11.83 -8.57
CA ARG A 168 19.99 11.54 -9.76
C ARG A 168 20.74 10.22 -9.59
N SER A 169 21.43 10.04 -8.46
CA SER A 169 22.11 8.78 -8.16
C SER A 169 21.16 7.58 -8.12
N ALA A 170 19.96 7.72 -7.57
CA ALA A 170 18.97 6.64 -7.54
C ALA A 170 18.53 6.24 -8.97
N MET A 171 18.33 7.22 -9.86
CA MET A 171 18.04 6.95 -11.28
C MET A 171 19.22 6.29 -12.00
N ASP A 172 20.44 6.77 -11.79
CA ASP A 172 21.64 6.22 -12.43
C ASP A 172 21.89 4.76 -12.06
N GLN A 173 21.60 4.42 -10.80
CA GLN A 173 21.67 3.05 -10.29
C GLN A 173 20.44 2.18 -10.66
N GLY A 174 19.48 2.72 -11.41
CA GLY A 174 18.31 1.98 -11.90
C GLY A 174 17.19 1.80 -10.88
N TRP A 175 17.20 2.52 -9.76
CA TRP A 175 16.13 2.44 -8.74
C TRP A 175 14.87 3.20 -9.13
N MET A 176 14.95 4.16 -10.05
CA MET A 176 13.79 4.97 -10.49
C MET A 176 13.66 4.99 -12.02
N PRO A 177 13.44 3.83 -12.68
CA PRO A 177 13.50 3.71 -14.13
C PRO A 177 12.42 4.53 -14.85
N THR A 178 11.25 4.73 -14.23
CA THR A 178 10.17 5.55 -14.83
C THR A 178 10.56 7.02 -14.94
N LEU A 179 11.10 7.60 -13.86
CA LEU A 179 11.55 9.00 -13.86
C LEU A 179 12.74 9.17 -14.80
N LYS A 180 13.70 8.23 -14.77
CA LYS A 180 14.84 8.22 -15.70
C LYS A 180 14.37 8.29 -17.16
N ARG A 181 13.42 7.42 -17.54
CA ARG A 181 12.83 7.41 -18.88
C ARG A 181 12.13 8.73 -19.23
N TRP A 182 11.45 9.37 -18.28
CA TRP A 182 10.78 10.66 -18.54
C TRP A 182 11.76 11.81 -18.82
N LEU A 183 12.91 11.81 -18.13
CA LEU A 183 13.99 12.77 -18.35
C LEU A 183 14.70 12.50 -19.68
N GLU A 184 15.11 11.25 -19.93
CA GLU A 184 15.77 10.85 -21.17
C GLU A 184 14.87 11.05 -22.40
N GLY A 185 13.56 10.87 -22.24
CA GLY A 185 12.56 11.13 -23.28
C GLY A 185 12.23 12.60 -23.49
N GLY A 186 12.84 13.53 -22.73
CA GLY A 186 12.61 14.98 -22.87
C GLY A 186 11.23 15.48 -22.45
N THR A 187 10.41 14.63 -21.82
CA THR A 187 9.05 15.00 -21.38
C THR A 187 9.05 15.78 -20.05
N HIS A 188 10.10 15.62 -19.26
CA HIS A 188 10.23 16.21 -17.93
C HIS A 188 11.66 16.73 -17.75
N GLN A 189 11.84 17.67 -16.82
CA GLN A 189 13.12 18.23 -16.45
C GLN A 189 13.24 18.29 -14.93
N ILE A 190 14.46 18.13 -14.42
CA ILE A 190 14.77 18.39 -13.01
C ILE A 190 15.19 19.85 -12.87
N LYS A 191 14.56 20.56 -11.93
CA LYS A 191 15.01 21.88 -11.49
C LYS A 191 15.42 21.79 -10.03
N GLY A 192 16.68 22.13 -9.76
CA GLY A 192 17.17 22.27 -8.40
C GLY A 192 16.57 23.49 -7.73
N TRP A 193 16.32 23.36 -6.43
CA TRP A 193 15.95 24.46 -5.55
C TRP A 193 16.64 24.24 -4.20
N GLU A 194 17.19 25.32 -3.66
CA GLU A 194 17.81 25.31 -2.34
C GLU A 194 16.80 25.87 -1.33
N PRO A 195 16.41 25.09 -0.30
CA PRO A 195 15.56 25.60 0.77
C PRO A 195 16.31 26.66 1.58
N ASP A 196 15.59 27.38 2.43
CA ASP A 196 16.23 28.22 3.44
C ASP A 196 16.96 27.37 4.50
N LEU A 197 17.47 28.01 5.55
CA LEU A 197 18.22 27.34 6.62
C LEU A 197 17.45 26.16 7.24
N SER A 198 16.11 26.22 7.27
CA SER A 198 15.25 25.20 7.86
C SER A 198 14.82 24.21 6.78
N SER A 199 15.70 23.27 6.43
CA SER A 199 15.46 22.27 5.37
C SER A 199 14.61 21.06 5.81
N GLN A 200 13.70 21.26 6.76
CA GLN A 200 12.85 20.20 7.33
C GLN A 200 11.46 20.21 6.69
N THR A 201 10.79 19.07 6.72
CA THR A 201 9.45 18.86 6.13
C THR A 201 8.45 19.95 6.52
N SER A 202 8.39 20.35 7.79
CA SER A 202 7.45 21.38 8.25
C SER A 202 7.75 22.74 7.62
N ALA A 203 8.98 23.22 7.66
CA ALA A 203 9.35 24.51 7.10
C ALA A 203 9.18 24.52 5.56
N SER A 204 9.64 23.47 4.88
CA SER A 204 9.47 23.35 3.42
C SER A 204 8.01 23.30 3.01
N GLN A 205 7.18 22.49 3.68
CA GLN A 205 5.74 22.42 3.40
C GLN A 205 5.01 23.71 3.72
N ALA A 206 5.37 24.42 4.79
CA ALA A 206 4.76 25.72 5.09
C ALA A 206 5.01 26.72 3.94
N GLY A 207 6.24 26.76 3.42
CA GLY A 207 6.61 27.59 2.28
C GLY A 207 5.85 27.21 1.00
N ILE A 208 5.75 25.91 0.69
CA ILE A 208 5.09 25.41 -0.52
C ILE A 208 3.56 25.54 -0.44
N LEU A 209 2.97 25.12 0.67
CA LEU A 209 1.51 24.98 0.82
C LEU A 209 0.83 26.27 1.28
N LEU A 210 1.48 27.04 2.15
CA LEU A 210 0.91 28.27 2.74
C LEU A 210 1.55 29.54 2.17
N GLY A 211 2.64 29.43 1.40
CA GLY A 211 3.40 30.58 0.90
C GLY A 211 4.23 31.29 1.97
N ASN A 212 4.33 30.72 3.18
CA ASN A 212 5.00 31.34 4.32
C ASN A 212 5.56 30.27 5.28
N ASN A 213 6.87 30.30 5.50
CA ASN A 213 7.58 29.42 6.43
C ASN A 213 8.31 30.17 7.57
N ALA A 214 7.94 31.44 7.80
CA ALA A 214 8.52 32.25 8.87
C ALA A 214 8.34 31.59 10.24
N GLU A 215 9.25 31.88 11.18
CA GLU A 215 9.18 31.41 12.57
C GLU A 215 9.19 29.88 12.76
N ILE A 216 9.70 29.12 11.77
CA ILE A 216 9.96 27.67 11.89
C ILE A 216 11.48 27.40 11.80
N PRO A 217 12.27 27.69 12.86
CA PRO A 217 13.73 27.64 12.79
C PRO A 217 14.34 26.24 12.81
N ALA A 218 13.65 25.24 13.37
CA ALA A 218 14.16 23.87 13.53
C ALA A 218 13.03 22.87 13.81
N PHE A 219 13.34 21.57 13.84
CA PHE A 219 12.36 20.51 14.16
C PHE A 219 11.85 20.56 15.59
N ARG A 220 12.72 21.00 16.50
CA ARG A 220 12.40 21.27 17.90
C ARG A 220 13.02 22.58 18.29
N TRP A 221 12.21 23.50 18.82
CA TRP A 221 12.69 24.79 19.30
C TRP A 221 11.83 25.25 20.47
N TYR A 222 12.37 26.14 21.28
CA TYR A 222 11.64 26.75 22.37
C TYR A 222 11.13 28.11 21.93
N ASP A 223 9.81 28.27 21.87
CA ASP A 223 9.16 29.55 21.64
C ASP A 223 9.14 30.32 22.96
N LYS A 224 9.89 31.42 23.02
CA LYS A 224 10.00 32.26 24.22
C LYS A 224 8.73 33.07 24.49
N GLN A 225 8.00 33.47 23.46
CA GLN A 225 6.76 34.24 23.62
C GLN A 225 5.63 33.34 24.14
N GLN A 226 5.53 32.12 23.62
CA GLN A 226 4.57 31.12 24.09
C GLN A 226 5.06 30.33 25.31
N GLN A 227 6.30 30.53 25.73
CA GLN A 227 7.02 29.77 26.77
C GLN A 227 6.88 28.24 26.61
N LYS A 228 6.95 27.76 25.36
CA LYS A 228 6.59 26.39 25.02
C LYS A 228 7.63 25.72 24.14
N LEU A 229 7.90 24.45 24.41
CA LEU A 229 8.67 23.61 23.51
C LEU A 229 7.80 23.22 22.30
N MET A 230 8.17 23.74 21.15
CA MET A 230 7.58 23.44 19.85
C MET A 230 8.27 22.23 19.25
N VAL A 231 7.49 21.29 18.70
CA VAL A 231 7.99 20.08 18.05
C VAL A 231 7.14 19.85 16.80
N SER A 232 7.74 19.89 15.62
CA SER A 232 6.99 19.83 14.34
C SER A 232 6.16 18.56 14.18
N SER A 233 6.56 17.45 14.81
CA SER A 233 5.79 16.19 14.82
C SER A 233 4.61 16.17 15.80
N LYS A 234 4.30 17.26 16.51
CA LYS A 234 3.12 17.34 17.37
C LYS A 234 1.96 18.00 16.62
N VAL A 235 0.82 17.33 16.61
CA VAL A 235 -0.45 17.86 16.05
C VAL A 235 -0.78 19.26 16.58
N ALA A 236 -0.62 19.49 17.89
CA ALA A 236 -0.90 20.79 18.50
C ALA A 236 0.05 21.89 17.98
N THR A 237 1.31 21.55 17.70
CA THR A 237 2.29 22.48 17.12
C THR A 237 1.95 22.76 15.65
N ALA A 238 1.70 21.73 14.84
CA ALA A 238 1.30 21.90 13.45
C ALA A 238 0.03 22.76 13.31
N ARG A 239 -0.97 22.56 14.19
CA ARG A 239 -2.18 23.37 14.20
C ARG A 239 -1.92 24.84 14.53
N ALA A 240 -1.11 25.11 15.56
CA ALA A 240 -0.77 26.48 15.95
C ALA A 240 0.00 27.20 14.84
N LEU A 241 0.97 26.52 14.23
CA LEU A 241 1.74 27.04 13.10
C LEU A 241 0.85 27.35 11.90
N GLU A 242 -0.07 26.45 11.53
CA GLU A 242 -0.96 26.73 10.40
C GLU A 242 -1.87 27.94 10.67
N GLN A 243 -2.39 28.06 11.88
CA GLN A 243 -3.21 29.21 12.27
C GLN A 243 -2.44 30.53 12.20
N GLN A 244 -1.13 30.50 12.48
CA GLN A 244 -0.26 31.67 12.40
C GLN A 244 0.15 32.02 10.97
N LEU A 245 0.38 31.01 10.12
CA LEU A 245 1.01 31.18 8.80
C LEU A 245 0.02 31.25 7.65
N SER A 246 -1.15 30.61 7.78
CA SER A 246 -2.18 30.62 6.74
C SER A 246 -2.79 32.00 6.57
N ASN A 247 -2.97 32.39 5.31
CA ASN A 247 -3.73 33.59 4.91
C ASN A 247 -5.07 33.23 4.24
N GLY A 248 -5.46 31.95 4.23
CA GLY A 248 -6.67 31.46 3.58
C GLY A 248 -6.56 31.28 2.06
N HIS A 249 -5.39 31.56 1.47
CA HIS A 249 -5.12 31.44 0.03
C HIS A 249 -3.96 30.47 -0.24
N GLY A 250 -3.83 29.42 0.56
CA GLY A 250 -2.87 28.34 0.33
C GLY A 250 -3.03 27.64 -1.03
N LEU A 251 -2.00 26.88 -1.40
CA LEU A 251 -1.84 26.23 -2.71
C LEU A 251 -3.04 25.36 -3.14
N LEU A 252 -3.80 24.83 -2.18
CA LEU A 252 -4.87 23.86 -2.43
C LEU A 252 -6.27 24.47 -2.32
N THR A 253 -6.37 25.80 -2.37
CA THR A 253 -7.65 26.50 -2.45
C THR A 253 -8.14 26.62 -3.91
N PRO A 254 -9.45 26.75 -4.15
CA PRO A 254 -10.54 26.61 -3.17
C PRO A 254 -10.97 25.15 -2.92
N ASP A 255 -10.66 24.21 -3.83
CA ASP A 255 -11.27 22.87 -3.88
C ASP A 255 -10.24 21.72 -3.94
N GLY A 256 -9.02 21.95 -3.45
CA GLY A 256 -7.94 20.96 -3.45
C GLY A 256 -8.00 19.97 -2.29
N GLY A 257 -7.03 19.05 -2.29
CA GLY A 257 -6.89 17.98 -1.31
C GLY A 257 -5.50 17.86 -0.70
N SER A 258 -5.42 17.82 0.63
CA SER A 258 -4.18 17.54 1.37
C SER A 258 -4.17 16.11 1.89
N ARG A 259 -3.11 15.35 1.59
CA ARG A 259 -2.97 13.92 1.92
C ARG A 259 -1.64 13.65 2.62
N TRP A 260 -1.69 13.26 3.89
CA TRP A 260 -0.50 12.93 4.68
C TRP A 260 0.51 14.08 4.83
N ASN A 261 0.05 15.32 4.84
CA ASN A 261 0.93 16.49 4.97
C ASN A 261 0.97 17.02 6.41
N VAL A 262 1.96 17.84 6.73
CA VAL A 262 2.00 18.61 7.98
C VAL A 262 0.90 19.68 7.97
N PHE A 263 0.81 20.42 6.86
CA PHE A 263 -0.09 21.55 6.67
C PHE A 263 -1.14 21.28 5.59
N SER A 264 -2.28 21.96 5.66
CA SER A 264 -3.41 21.73 4.76
C SER A 264 -3.28 22.40 3.40
N GLY A 265 -2.43 23.41 3.26
CA GLY A 265 -2.47 24.30 2.09
C GLY A 265 -3.83 24.98 1.89
N ASP A 266 -4.55 25.19 3.00
CA ASP A 266 -5.94 25.67 3.05
C ASP A 266 -6.96 24.82 2.28
N ALA A 267 -6.63 23.54 2.04
CA ALA A 267 -7.52 22.59 1.38
C ALA A 267 -8.81 22.32 2.19
N PRO A 268 -10.00 22.30 1.54
CA PRO A 268 -11.25 21.90 2.19
C PRO A 268 -11.40 20.38 2.39
N ASP A 269 -10.58 19.56 1.71
CA ASP A 269 -10.53 18.10 1.90
C ASP A 269 -9.14 17.69 2.40
N CYS A 270 -9.03 17.39 3.69
CA CYS A 270 -7.82 17.00 4.38
C CYS A 270 -7.97 15.58 4.95
N LEU A 271 -6.99 14.72 4.68
CA LEU A 271 -6.90 13.39 5.26
C LEU A 271 -5.46 13.06 5.62
N GLY A 272 -5.23 12.66 6.87
CA GLY A 272 -3.87 12.47 7.38
C GLY A 272 -3.08 13.77 7.53
N THR A 273 -3.70 14.94 7.33
CA THR A 273 -3.07 16.25 7.53
C THR A 273 -2.91 16.53 9.03
N TYR A 274 -1.69 16.69 9.52
CA TYR A 274 -1.41 16.82 10.95
C TYR A 274 -2.06 18.05 11.60
N SER A 275 -1.95 19.22 10.97
CA SER A 275 -2.54 20.48 11.47
C SER A 275 -4.07 20.44 11.61
N LYS A 276 -4.74 19.69 10.72
CA LYS A 276 -6.20 19.52 10.68
C LYS A 276 -6.69 18.23 11.34
N MET A 277 -5.81 17.45 11.96
CA MET A 277 -6.21 16.22 12.65
C MET A 277 -7.25 16.53 13.74
N GLY A 278 -8.39 15.83 13.72
CA GLY A 278 -9.52 16.08 14.62
C GLY A 278 -10.47 17.22 14.20
N ALA A 279 -10.15 17.99 13.14
CA ALA A 279 -11.06 18.96 12.56
C ALA A 279 -11.98 18.28 11.51
N ARG A 280 -13.22 18.77 11.36
CA ARG A 280 -14.17 18.29 10.33
C ARG A 280 -13.84 18.83 8.94
N THR A 281 -12.68 18.46 8.40
CA THR A 281 -12.14 19.02 7.14
C THR A 281 -12.01 17.97 6.03
N SER A 282 -12.75 16.87 6.06
CA SER A 282 -12.60 15.78 5.06
C SER A 282 -13.84 15.63 4.18
N ARG A 283 -14.03 16.54 3.23
CA ARG A 283 -15.06 16.41 2.19
C ARG A 283 -14.71 15.27 1.23
N GLY A 284 -15.09 14.03 1.55
CA GLY A 284 -14.79 12.88 0.66
C GLY A 284 -14.54 11.54 1.34
N GLN A 285 -14.76 11.45 2.66
CA GLN A 285 -14.48 10.27 3.49
C GLN A 285 -15.02 8.94 2.98
N GLN A 286 -16.12 8.96 2.22
CA GLN A 286 -16.75 7.75 1.70
C GLN A 286 -15.83 6.94 0.77
N SER A 287 -14.95 7.60 0.01
CA SER A 287 -14.00 6.92 -0.88
C SER A 287 -12.95 6.16 -0.07
N TYR A 288 -12.39 6.78 0.96
CA TYR A 288 -11.37 6.19 1.82
C TYR A 288 -11.91 5.08 2.70
N PHE A 289 -13.19 5.15 3.09
CA PHE A 289 -13.86 4.04 3.75
C PHE A 289 -13.82 2.78 2.87
N LEU A 290 -13.92 2.90 1.54
CA LEU A 290 -13.82 1.75 0.63
C LEU A 290 -12.45 1.07 0.70
N TYR A 291 -11.36 1.82 0.85
CA TYR A 291 -10.04 1.22 1.05
C TYR A 291 -10.00 0.36 2.32
N PHE A 292 -10.45 0.93 3.45
CA PHE A 292 -10.42 0.24 4.74
C PHE A 292 -11.43 -0.90 4.86
N SER A 293 -12.50 -0.88 4.06
CA SER A 293 -13.51 -1.94 3.99
C SER A 293 -13.25 -2.98 2.91
N ASN A 294 -12.27 -2.76 2.02
CA ASN A 294 -11.93 -3.71 0.98
C ASN A 294 -11.05 -4.84 1.54
N PRO A 295 -11.55 -6.08 1.64
CA PRO A 295 -10.78 -7.19 2.21
C PRO A 295 -9.49 -7.49 1.43
N TYR A 296 -9.50 -7.27 0.11
CA TYR A 296 -8.30 -7.43 -0.72
C TYR A 296 -7.22 -6.43 -0.29
N SER A 297 -7.56 -5.14 -0.19
CA SER A 297 -6.62 -4.09 0.21
C SER A 297 -6.08 -4.33 1.62
N VAL A 298 -6.92 -4.74 2.56
CA VAL A 298 -6.52 -5.07 3.94
C VAL A 298 -5.54 -6.25 3.95
N ALA A 299 -5.89 -7.36 3.30
CA ALA A 299 -5.04 -8.54 3.25
C ALA A 299 -3.70 -8.28 2.53
N ARG A 300 -3.73 -7.57 1.39
CA ARG A 300 -2.54 -7.16 0.65
C ARG A 300 -1.62 -6.30 1.50
N THR A 301 -2.16 -5.26 2.13
CA THR A 301 -1.41 -4.34 2.98
C THR A 301 -0.79 -5.07 4.16
N PHE A 302 -1.54 -5.97 4.80
CA PHE A 302 -1.02 -6.78 5.90
C PHE A 302 0.08 -7.75 5.44
N GLY A 303 -0.09 -8.43 4.30
CA GLY A 303 0.94 -9.29 3.72
C GLY A 303 2.22 -8.53 3.39
N LEU A 304 2.11 -7.38 2.72
CA LEU A 304 3.24 -6.48 2.45
C LEU A 304 3.92 -6.01 3.74
N PHE A 305 3.14 -5.67 4.76
CA PHE A 305 3.63 -5.20 6.05
C PHE A 305 4.50 -6.26 6.73
N ILE A 306 4.04 -7.51 6.78
CA ILE A 306 4.84 -8.63 7.31
C ILE A 306 6.10 -8.85 6.47
N VAL A 307 6.01 -8.79 5.14
CA VAL A 307 7.18 -8.91 4.26
C VAL A 307 8.20 -7.81 4.53
N ASP A 308 7.78 -6.58 4.76
CA ASP A 308 8.71 -5.48 5.02
C ASP A 308 9.36 -5.61 6.41
N ILE A 309 8.64 -6.12 7.42
CA ILE A 309 9.23 -6.49 8.72
C ILE A 309 10.32 -7.55 8.54
N VAL A 310 10.01 -8.65 7.84
CA VAL A 310 10.97 -9.74 7.60
C VAL A 310 12.17 -9.21 6.80
N ARG A 311 11.93 -8.41 5.78
CA ARG A 311 12.97 -7.75 4.97
C ARG A 311 13.87 -6.87 5.83
N GLU A 312 13.28 -6.06 6.71
CA GLU A 312 14.01 -5.21 7.65
C GLU A 312 14.89 -6.03 8.59
N ARG A 313 14.38 -7.14 9.14
CA ARG A 313 15.19 -8.06 9.97
C ARG A 313 16.33 -8.69 9.19
N TYR A 314 16.05 -9.13 7.97
CA TYR A 314 17.05 -9.69 7.07
C TYR A 314 18.13 -8.68 6.68
N GLN A 315 17.75 -7.45 6.33
CA GLN A 315 18.68 -6.36 6.01
C GLN A 315 19.54 -5.97 7.21
N ALA A 316 18.94 -5.90 8.41
CA ALA A 316 19.69 -5.68 9.64
C ALA A 316 20.71 -6.80 9.88
N TRP A 317 20.34 -8.07 9.69
CA TRP A 317 21.26 -9.21 9.79
C TRP A 317 22.37 -9.16 8.74
N GLN A 318 22.04 -8.90 7.48
CA GLN A 318 23.01 -8.76 6.38
C GLN A 318 24.03 -7.66 6.66
N GLN A 319 23.58 -6.50 7.16
CA GLN A 319 24.49 -5.41 7.55
C GLN A 319 25.48 -5.84 8.64
N ARG A 320 25.07 -6.68 9.60
CA ARG A 320 26.00 -7.22 10.60
C ARG A 320 26.98 -8.22 9.99
N ARG A 321 26.48 -9.10 9.12
CA ARG A 321 27.28 -10.13 8.45
C ARG A 321 28.35 -9.51 7.54
N GLN A 322 28.01 -8.43 6.84
CA GLN A 322 28.89 -7.73 5.91
C GLN A 322 29.73 -6.63 6.59
N ASP A 323 29.62 -6.49 7.91
CA ASP A 323 30.23 -5.43 8.73
C ASP A 323 30.14 -4.02 8.12
N VAL A 324 28.93 -3.65 7.68
CA VAL A 324 28.68 -2.32 7.11
C VAL A 324 28.70 -1.28 8.24
N GLN A 325 29.57 -0.27 8.10
CA GLN A 325 29.71 0.85 9.03
C GLN A 325 29.50 2.20 8.30
N PRO A 326 29.02 3.25 8.99
CA PRO A 326 28.44 3.22 10.34
C PRO A 326 27.09 2.48 10.37
N ARG A 327 26.71 1.96 11.54
CA ARG A 327 25.49 1.16 11.73
C ARG A 327 24.67 1.67 12.91
N ILE A 328 23.38 1.87 12.67
CA ILE A 328 22.40 2.24 13.69
C ILE A 328 21.72 0.98 14.24
N HIS A 329 21.32 1.01 15.50
CA HIS A 329 20.59 -0.10 16.10
C HIS A 329 19.15 -0.18 15.57
N ARG A 330 18.85 -1.25 14.80
CA ARG A 330 17.55 -1.50 14.19
C ARG A 330 16.68 -2.43 15.05
N THR A 331 15.84 -1.87 15.93
CA THR A 331 14.96 -2.64 16.84
C THR A 331 13.78 -3.30 16.12
N PHE A 332 13.12 -4.30 16.72
CA PHE A 332 11.88 -4.85 16.16
C PHE A 332 10.75 -3.80 16.11
N LYS A 333 10.70 -2.89 17.09
CA LYS A 333 9.79 -1.75 17.07
C LYS A 333 9.98 -0.90 15.82
N TYR A 334 11.24 -0.62 15.44
CA TYR A 334 11.53 0.07 14.19
C TYR A 334 11.02 -0.69 12.96
N ALA A 335 11.08 -2.02 12.94
CA ALA A 335 10.52 -2.79 11.82
C ALA A 335 9.01 -2.58 11.64
N LEU A 336 8.28 -2.46 12.74
CA LEU A 336 6.84 -2.14 12.71
C LEU A 336 6.61 -0.72 12.19
N VAL A 337 7.40 0.26 12.66
CA VAL A 337 7.31 1.66 12.21
C VAL A 337 7.62 1.78 10.72
N ARG A 338 8.74 1.19 10.28
CA ARG A 338 9.14 1.14 8.88
C ARG A 338 8.04 0.51 8.02
N ALA A 339 7.54 -0.67 8.37
CA ALA A 339 6.48 -1.30 7.60
C ALA A 339 5.20 -0.44 7.57
N GLY A 340 4.92 0.30 8.64
CA GLY A 340 3.82 1.27 8.68
C GLY A 340 3.98 2.37 7.63
N THR A 341 5.17 2.94 7.49
CA THR A 341 5.41 4.04 6.54
C THR A 341 5.63 3.55 5.11
N THR A 342 6.38 2.47 4.91
CA THR A 342 6.75 1.94 3.59
C THR A 342 5.64 1.18 2.92
N VAL A 343 4.71 0.61 3.69
CA VAL A 343 3.60 -0.19 3.16
C VAL A 343 2.27 0.50 3.40
N PHE A 344 1.86 0.65 4.66
CA PHE A 344 0.50 1.08 4.96
C PHE A 344 0.24 2.51 4.48
N LEU A 345 1.12 3.46 4.83
CA LEU A 345 0.98 4.85 4.37
C LEU A 345 1.13 4.95 2.86
N GLN A 346 2.03 4.18 2.25
CA GLN A 346 2.25 4.23 0.81
C GLN A 346 1.05 3.68 0.02
N GLU A 347 0.53 2.51 0.37
CA GLU A 347 -0.68 1.93 -0.26
C GLU A 347 -1.90 2.83 -0.04
N ALA A 348 -2.06 3.39 1.17
CA ALA A 348 -3.13 4.32 1.45
C ALA A 348 -3.00 5.60 0.62
N SER A 349 -1.79 6.15 0.47
CA SER A 349 -1.54 7.33 -0.38
C SER A 349 -1.91 7.05 -1.84
N LEU A 350 -1.51 5.90 -2.39
CA LEU A 350 -1.86 5.52 -3.75
C LEU A 350 -3.35 5.41 -3.98
N PHE A 351 -4.06 4.77 -3.05
CA PHE A 351 -5.50 4.69 -3.10
C PHE A 351 -6.12 6.09 -3.07
N MET A 352 -5.65 6.96 -2.16
CA MET A 352 -6.19 8.30 -2.01
C MET A 352 -6.00 9.12 -3.28
N LEU A 353 -4.80 9.08 -3.86
CA LEU A 353 -4.50 9.75 -5.13
C LEU A 353 -5.38 9.23 -6.26
N LEU A 354 -5.49 7.91 -6.40
CA LEU A 354 -6.35 7.31 -7.43
C LEU A 354 -7.82 7.76 -7.27
N ALA A 355 -8.32 7.79 -6.04
CA ALA A 355 -9.66 8.26 -5.75
C ALA A 355 -9.82 9.75 -6.07
N ASP A 356 -8.87 10.61 -5.70
CA ASP A 356 -8.92 12.05 -5.98
C ASP A 356 -8.85 12.34 -7.49
N MET A 357 -8.03 11.59 -8.22
CA MET A 357 -7.95 11.69 -9.69
C MET A 357 -9.28 11.29 -10.34
N LEU A 358 -9.91 10.20 -9.90
CA LEU A 358 -11.20 9.75 -10.41
C LEU A 358 -12.34 10.72 -10.03
N ARG A 359 -12.23 11.39 -8.88
CA ARG A 359 -13.13 12.47 -8.44
C ARG A 359 -12.93 13.78 -9.22
N GLY A 360 -11.91 13.87 -10.07
CA GLY A 360 -11.59 15.09 -10.81
C GLY A 360 -11.10 16.23 -9.91
N MET A 361 -10.40 15.91 -8.81
CA MET A 361 -9.90 16.94 -7.89
C MET A 361 -8.92 17.88 -8.60
N PRO A 362 -9.11 19.21 -8.50
CA PRO A 362 -8.32 20.18 -9.28
C PRO A 362 -6.85 20.25 -8.83
N ALA A 363 -6.59 20.08 -7.54
CA ALA A 363 -5.23 20.07 -7.00
C ALA A 363 -5.14 19.10 -5.81
N VAL A 364 -4.12 18.23 -5.81
CA VAL A 364 -3.84 17.33 -4.68
C VAL A 364 -2.38 17.44 -4.33
N TYR A 365 -2.07 17.55 -3.04
CA TYR A 365 -0.70 17.42 -2.54
C TYR A 365 -0.59 16.22 -1.61
N THR A 366 0.39 15.35 -1.85
CA THR A 366 0.69 14.26 -0.93
C THR A 366 2.17 14.09 -0.65
N THR A 367 2.47 13.72 0.59
CA THR A 367 3.82 13.42 1.07
C THR A 367 4.05 11.92 1.18
N LEU A 368 5.15 11.46 0.61
CA LEU A 368 5.62 10.08 0.65
C LEU A 368 6.82 9.96 1.60
N PHE A 369 6.55 9.53 2.84
CA PHE A 369 7.56 9.43 3.91
C PHE A 369 8.48 8.21 3.84
N ALA A 370 8.19 7.25 2.96
CA ALA A 370 8.86 5.95 2.97
C ALA A 370 10.38 6.06 2.82
N TYR A 371 10.86 6.95 1.95
CA TYR A 371 12.28 7.16 1.72
C TYR A 371 12.96 7.75 2.96
N ASP A 372 12.44 8.85 3.49
CA ASP A 372 12.98 9.54 4.66
C ASP A 372 13.07 8.61 5.89
N GLU A 373 12.00 7.87 6.20
CA GLU A 373 11.97 6.95 7.34
C GLU A 373 13.07 5.87 7.27
N VAL A 374 13.30 5.33 6.06
CA VAL A 374 14.34 4.31 5.85
C VAL A 374 15.72 4.95 5.82
N ALA A 375 15.86 6.11 5.20
CA ALA A 375 17.10 6.87 5.12
C ALA A 375 17.62 7.29 6.50
N HIS A 376 16.73 7.67 7.42
CA HIS A 376 17.09 8.01 8.80
C HIS A 376 17.80 6.89 9.57
N HIS A 377 17.48 5.63 9.27
CA HIS A 377 18.00 4.46 10.00
C HIS A 377 19.06 3.67 9.22
N SER A 378 19.05 3.81 7.89
CA SER A 378 19.94 3.06 7.00
C SER A 378 21.03 3.94 6.39
N GLY A 379 20.77 5.23 6.19
CA GLY A 379 21.61 6.18 5.47
C GLY A 379 21.01 6.55 4.10
N ILE A 380 21.16 7.82 3.72
CA ILE A 380 20.51 8.43 2.53
C ILE A 380 20.88 7.76 1.19
N MET A 381 22.10 7.25 1.04
CA MET A 381 22.56 6.60 -0.22
C MET A 381 22.51 5.07 -0.16
N ARG A 382 21.93 4.46 0.88
CA ARG A 382 21.96 3.00 1.00
C ARG A 382 20.92 2.33 0.09
N PRO A 383 21.21 1.10 -0.41
CA PRO A 383 20.25 0.31 -1.16
C PRO A 383 18.90 0.12 -0.44
N ASP A 384 18.91 0.03 0.90
CA ASP A 384 17.70 -0.09 1.72
C ASP A 384 16.74 1.10 1.49
N ALA A 385 17.27 2.34 1.45
CA ALA A 385 16.50 3.56 1.20
C ALA A 385 16.11 3.70 -0.28
N PHE A 386 16.99 3.35 -1.22
CA PHE A 386 16.62 3.41 -2.64
C PHE A 386 15.55 2.39 -3.05
N LYS A 387 15.51 1.24 -2.37
CA LYS A 387 14.53 0.20 -2.67
C LYS A 387 13.08 0.66 -2.51
N VAL A 388 12.80 1.61 -1.62
CA VAL A 388 11.43 2.13 -1.42
C VAL A 388 11.03 3.16 -2.49
N LEU A 389 11.98 3.65 -3.29
CA LEU A 389 11.71 4.54 -4.43
C LEU A 389 11.23 3.79 -5.69
N HIS A 390 11.51 2.49 -5.76
CA HIS A 390 11.39 1.68 -6.97
C HIS A 390 9.95 1.33 -7.40
N PRO A 391 9.01 0.87 -6.54
CA PRO A 391 7.88 0.11 -7.09
C PRO A 391 6.55 0.87 -7.25
N THR A 392 6.14 1.74 -6.33
CA THR A 392 4.68 1.77 -6.04
C THR A 392 3.89 2.93 -6.66
N VAL A 393 4.48 4.12 -6.86
CA VAL A 393 3.73 5.33 -7.27
C VAL A 393 3.81 5.61 -8.77
N TRP A 394 4.94 5.31 -9.38
CA TRP A 394 5.21 5.72 -10.76
C TRP A 394 4.35 5.04 -11.83
N PRO A 395 3.91 3.79 -11.67
CA PRO A 395 2.94 3.19 -12.58
C PRO A 395 1.58 3.90 -12.55
N VAL A 396 1.10 4.36 -11.39
CA VAL A 396 -0.17 5.11 -11.27
C VAL A 396 -0.05 6.48 -11.94
N VAL A 397 1.07 7.18 -11.73
CA VAL A 397 1.37 8.46 -12.39
C VAL A 397 1.61 8.28 -13.90
N GLY A 398 2.18 7.16 -14.33
CA GLY A 398 2.47 6.87 -15.73
C GLY A 398 1.27 6.35 -16.53
N ALA A 399 0.39 5.56 -15.91
CA ALA A 399 -0.81 5.02 -16.55
C ALA A 399 -1.77 6.13 -16.99
N THR A 400 -1.85 7.21 -16.21
CA THR A 400 -2.77 8.34 -16.45
C THR A 400 -2.38 9.17 -17.67
N GLY A 401 -1.09 9.24 -18.02
CA GLY A 401 -0.64 9.77 -19.31
C GLY A 401 -1.08 8.91 -20.51
N GLY A 402 -1.29 7.60 -20.29
CA GLY A 402 -1.80 6.66 -21.29
C GLY A 402 -3.32 6.63 -21.38
N THR A 403 -4.03 6.71 -20.25
CA THR A 403 -5.50 6.78 -20.22
C THR A 403 -6.01 8.10 -20.80
N ALA A 404 -5.34 9.23 -20.53
CA ALA A 404 -5.64 10.51 -21.17
C ALA A 404 -5.50 10.46 -22.70
N ARG A 405 -4.45 9.79 -23.22
CA ARG A 405 -4.32 9.56 -24.68
C ARG A 405 -5.38 8.62 -25.23
N ARG A 406 -5.82 7.61 -24.48
CA ARG A 406 -6.88 6.67 -24.90
C ARG A 406 -8.26 7.33 -24.96
N THR A 407 -8.59 8.21 -24.02
CA THR A 407 -9.82 8.98 -24.02
C THR A 407 -9.82 10.06 -25.11
N GLU A 408 -8.68 10.73 -25.36
CA GLU A 408 -8.54 11.64 -26.53
C GLU A 408 -8.74 10.90 -27.86
N HIS A 409 -8.21 9.68 -28.00
CA HIS A 409 -8.33 8.92 -29.24
C HIS A 409 -9.76 8.43 -29.51
N LEU A 410 -10.53 8.16 -28.45
CA LEU A 410 -11.96 7.82 -28.51
C LEU A 410 -12.83 9.06 -28.75
N ALA A 411 -12.51 10.21 -28.14
CA ALA A 411 -13.20 11.48 -28.38
C ALA A 411 -13.00 11.99 -29.82
N ARG A 412 -11.80 11.85 -30.40
CA ARG A 412 -11.53 12.22 -31.80
C ARG A 412 -12.25 11.33 -32.83
N ARG A 413 -12.53 10.07 -32.50
CA ARG A 413 -13.35 9.18 -33.35
C ARG A 413 -14.86 9.46 -33.23
N GLY A 414 -15.32 9.99 -32.09
CA GLY A 414 -16.71 10.42 -31.90
C GLY A 414 -17.08 11.69 -32.69
N CYS A 415 -16.12 12.59 -32.92
CA CYS A 415 -16.36 13.83 -33.67
C CYS A 415 -16.18 13.69 -35.20
N SER A 416 -15.63 12.59 -35.71
CA SER A 416 -15.43 12.38 -37.15
C SER A 416 -16.59 11.62 -37.83
N GLY A 417 -17.69 11.38 -37.13
CA GLY A 417 -18.85 10.60 -37.62
C GLY A 417 -20.09 11.41 -37.98
N SER A 418 -19.99 12.74 -38.04
CA SER A 418 -21.10 13.60 -38.47
C SER A 418 -20.63 14.66 -39.48
N ARG A 419 -20.37 14.23 -40.71
CA ARG A 419 -20.60 14.99 -41.94
C ARG A 419 -20.98 14.04 -43.05
#